data_AF-W1XPT7-F1
#
_entry.id   AF-W1XPT7-F1
#
_cell.length_a   1.000
_cell.length_b   1.000
_cell.length_c   1.000
_cell.angle_alpha   90.00
_cell.angle_beta   90.00
_cell.angle_gamma   90.00
#
_symmetry.space_group_name_H-M   'P 1'
#
loop_
_entity.id
_entity.type
_entity.pdbx_description
1 polymer ?
#
loop_
_entity_poly.entity_id
_entity_poly.type
_entity_poly.pdbx_seq_one_letter_code
_entity_poly.pdbx_strand_id
1 'polypeptide(L)' 'DIRRVVETGITPLINTGIAHKEAGIGQIGAGTVRAPLACFEQALEALAESMGIG' A
#
# COMPACT_ATOMS: atom_id res chain seq x y z
N ASP A 1 -8.40 -7.76 -2.21
CA ASP A 1 -9.62 -7.47 -1.44
C ASP A 1 -9.20 -6.68 -0.20
N ILE A 2 -9.72 -5.46 -0.02
CA ILE A 2 -9.37 -4.59 1.10
C ILE A 2 -9.78 -5.19 2.45
N ARG A 3 -10.91 -5.92 2.49
CA ARG A 3 -11.44 -6.54 3.72
C ARG A 3 -10.48 -7.61 4.21
N ARG A 4 -10.02 -8.48 3.31
CA ARG A 4 -9.05 -9.54 3.63
C ARG A 4 -7.70 -8.98 4.07
N VAL A 5 -7.25 -7.87 3.47
CA VAL A 5 -5.98 -7.23 3.88
C VAL A 5 -6.09 -6.70 5.32
N VAL A 6 -7.17 -5.99 5.65
CA VAL A 6 -7.40 -5.47 7.00
C VAL A 6 -7.61 -6.59 8.01
N GLU A 7 -8.44 -7.59 7.68
CA GLU A 7 -8.73 -8.74 8.55
C GLU A 7 -7.48 -9.55 8.90
N THR A 8 -6.58 -9.77 7.93
CA THR A 8 -5.41 -10.63 8.12
C THR A 8 -4.14 -9.87 8.52
N GLY A 9 -4.11 -8.54 8.35
CA GLY A 9 -2.91 -7.73 8.49
C GLY A 9 -1.83 -8.02 7.42
N ILE A 10 -2.10 -8.89 6.43
CA ILE A 10 -1.16 -9.25 5.38
C ILE A 10 -1.28 -8.24 4.24
N THR A 11 -0.34 -7.30 4.18
CA THR A 11 -0.30 -6.29 3.12
C THR A 11 0.40 -6.80 1.84
N PRO A 12 0.09 -6.24 0.66
CA PRO A 12 0.76 -6.60 -0.58
C PRO A 12 2.28 -6.40 -0.54
N LEU A 13 3.01 -7.38 -1.07
CA LEU A 13 4.45 -7.28 -1.34
C LEU A 13 4.65 -6.72 -2.75
N ILE A 14 5.48 -5.69 -2.87
CA ILE A 14 5.70 -4.94 -4.11
C ILE A 14 7.17 -5.06 -4.48
N ASN A 15 7.46 -5.52 -5.70
CA ASN A 15 8.80 -5.41 -6.28
C ASN A 15 8.99 -4.00 -6.85
N THR A 16 10.07 -3.32 -6.49
CA THR A 16 10.35 -1.96 -6.96
C THR A 16 11.84 -1.73 -7.22
N GLY A 17 12.14 -0.81 -8.14
CA GLY A 17 13.46 -0.18 -8.21
C GLY A 17 13.67 0.77 -7.02
N ILE A 18 14.92 0.94 -6.60
CA ILE A 18 15.35 1.93 -5.60
C ILE A 18 15.97 3.10 -6.37
N ALA A 19 15.27 4.23 -6.42
CA ALA A 19 15.79 5.46 -7.00
C ALA A 19 16.69 6.19 -6.00
N HIS A 20 17.76 6.83 -6.50
CA HIS A 20 18.59 7.71 -5.70
C HIS A 20 17.78 8.94 -5.26
N LYS A 21 18.08 9.46 -4.06
CA LYS A 21 17.36 10.61 -3.47
C LYS A 21 17.54 11.91 -4.26
N GLU A 22 18.70 12.08 -4.89
CA GLU A 22 19.06 13.27 -5.66
C GLU A 22 18.59 13.10 -7.12
N ALA A 23 17.90 14.12 -7.62
CA ALA A 23 17.38 14.14 -8.97
C ALA A 23 18.50 14.00 -10.01
N GLY A 24 18.25 13.23 -11.07
CA GLY A 24 19.19 13.04 -12.17
C GLY A 24 20.18 11.87 -12.01
N ILE A 25 20.31 11.27 -10.83
CA ILE A 25 21.19 10.10 -10.64
C ILE A 25 20.52 8.80 -11.11
N GLY A 26 19.20 8.68 -10.94
CA GLY A 26 18.45 7.52 -11.42
C GLY A 26 18.42 6.34 -10.44
N GLN A 27 18.25 5.12 -10.96
CA GLN A 27 18.08 3.91 -10.17
C GLN A 27 19.42 3.37 -9.64
N ILE A 28 19.47 3.02 -8.35
CA ILE A 28 20.67 2.52 -7.65
C ILE A 28 20.51 1.10 -7.07
N GLY A 29 19.35 0.48 -7.27
CA GLY A 29 19.07 -0.87 -6.79
C GLY A 29 17.66 -1.33 -7.10
N ALA A 30 17.28 -2.48 -6.56
CA ALA A 30 15.93 -3.02 -6.58
C ALA A 30 15.68 -3.85 -5.32
N GLY A 31 14.42 -3.99 -4.93
CA GLY A 31 14.04 -4.76 -3.75
C GLY A 31 12.53 -4.91 -3.62
N THR A 32 12.12 -5.46 -2.49
CA THR A 32 10.71 -5.60 -2.13
C THR A 32 10.33 -4.66 -1.00
N VAL A 33 9.11 -4.13 -1.06
CA VAL A 33 8.50 -3.32 -0.01
C VAL A 33 7.09 -3.83 0.28
N ARG A 34 6.54 -3.46 1.44
CA ARG A 34 5.14 -3.71 1.77
C ARG A 34 4.35 -2.42 1.66
N ALA A 35 3.13 -2.51 1.12
CA ALA A 35 2.20 -1.38 1.15
C ALA A 35 1.85 -1.05 2.63
N PRO A 36 1.70 0.23 3.00
CA PRO A 36 1.23 0.62 4.33
C PRO A 36 -0.18 0.07 4.58
N LEU A 37 -0.45 -0.44 5.78
CA LEU A 37 -1.79 -0.96 6.11
C LEU A 37 -2.85 0.17 6.11
N ALA A 38 -2.46 1.37 6.53
CA ALA A 38 -3.35 2.51 6.70
C ALA A 38 -4.16 2.88 5.46
N CYS A 39 -3.61 2.71 4.25
CA CYS A 39 -4.38 3.01 3.03
C CYS A 39 -5.51 2.00 2.78
N PHE A 40 -5.39 0.77 3.29
CA PHE A 40 -6.45 -0.25 3.21
C PHE A 40 -7.53 -0.01 4.26
N GLU A 41 -7.14 0.41 5.47
CA GLU A 41 -8.08 0.80 6.53
C GLU A 41 -8.96 1.97 6.08
N GLN A 42 -8.34 3.04 5.59
CA GLN A 42 -9.05 4.21 5.05
C GLN A 42 -9.97 3.84 3.87
N ALA A 43 -9.51 2.95 2.98
CA ALA A 43 -10.35 2.49 1.87
C ALA A 43 -11.55 1.65 2.34
N LEU A 44 -11.39 0.88 3.42
CA LEU A 44 -12.46 0.09 4.00
C LEU A 44 -13.51 0.98 4.67
N GLU A 45 -13.08 2.02 5.41
CA GLU A 45 -13.95 3.04 5.99
C GLU A 45 -14.76 3.76 4.91
N ALA A 46 -14.09 4.28 3.87
CA ALA A 46 -14.77 4.96 2.76
C ALA A 46 -15.76 4.03 2.01
N LEU A 47 -15.43 2.74 1.89
CA LEU A 47 -16.36 1.77 1.31
C LEU A 47 -17.60 1.59 2.20
N ALA A 48 -17.43 1.47 3.52
CA ALA A 48 -18.54 1.34 4.47
C ALA A 48 -19.46 2.57 4.43
N GLU A 49 -18.90 3.78 4.41
CA GLU A 49 -19.65 5.03 4.23
C GLU A 49 -20.44 5.03 2.92
N SER A 50 -19.82 4.64 1.80
CA SER A 50 -20.48 4.60 0.49
C SER A 50 -21.65 3.60 0.41
N MET A 51 -21.64 2.58 1.27
CA MET A 51 -22.68 1.56 1.37
C MET A 51 -23.73 1.90 2.44
N GLY A 52 -23.57 3.01 3.17
CA GLY A 52 -24.49 3.42 4.24
C GLY A 52 -24.43 2.51 5.47
N ILE A 53 -23.30 1.87 5.72
CA ILE A 53 -23.06 0.95 6.85
C ILE A 53 -21.87 1.38 7.74
N GLY A 54 -21.29 2.54 7.46
CA GLY A 54 -20.19 3.15 8.20
C GLY A 54 -20.66 4.12 9.28
#